data_AF-A0A7H0F212-F1
#
_entry.id   AF-A0A7H0F212-F1
#
_cell.length_a   1.000
_cell.length_b   1.000
_cell.length_c   1.000
_cell.angle_alpha   90.00
_cell.angle_beta   90.00
_cell.angle_gamma   90.00
#
_symmetry.space_group_name_H-M   'P 1'
#
loop_
_entity.id
_entity.type
_entity.pdbx_description
1 polymer ?
#
loop_
_entity_poly.entity_id
_entity_poly.type
_entity_poly.pdbx_seq_one_letter_code
_entity_poly.pdbx_strand_id
1 'polypeptide(L)' 'MSLIRNPTNENLKSGLGQCIAEMIAAQEFNRQKQNQQIKIVYSVVTIGTIWQFLQIENQVVS' A
#
# COMPACT_ATOMS: atom_id res chain seq x y z
N MET A 1 -6.39 -5.42 -11.84
CA MET A 1 -5.60 -6.09 -10.80
C MET A 1 -4.16 -5.61 -10.94
N SER A 2 -3.82 -4.50 -10.27
CA SER A 2 -2.45 -3.96 -10.31
C SER A 2 -1.65 -4.63 -9.20
N LEU A 3 -0.66 -5.43 -9.58
CA LEU A 3 0.28 -6.06 -8.66
C LEU A 3 1.32 -5.02 -8.26
N ILE A 4 1.24 -4.55 -7.01
CA ILE A 4 2.27 -3.73 -6.37
C ILE A 4 3.41 -4.67 -5.95
N ARG A 5 4.65 -4.30 -6.31
CA ARG A 5 5.84 -5.14 -6.20
C ARG A 5 6.28 -5.23 -4.74
N ASN A 6 6.53 -6.44 -4.25
CA ASN A 6 7.03 -6.65 -2.89
C ASN A 6 8.49 -6.14 -2.77
N PRO A 7 8.84 -5.30 -1.78
CA PRO A 7 10.22 -4.91 -1.56
C PRO A 7 11.01 -6.09 -0.97
N THR A 8 12.07 -6.51 -1.65
CA THR A 8 12.97 -7.55 -1.17
C THR A 8 13.95 -6.94 -0.17
N ASN A 9 13.73 -7.19 1.12
CA ASN A 9 14.74 -7.19 2.19
C ASN A 9 15.49 -5.90 2.54
N GLU A 10 14.81 -4.84 2.97
CA GLU A 10 15.44 -3.85 3.86
C GLU A 10 14.42 -3.43 4.92
N ASN A 11 14.67 -3.79 6.18
CA ASN A 11 13.94 -3.41 7.41
C ASN A 11 12.40 -3.26 7.29
N LEU A 12 11.61 -4.03 8.05
CA LEU A 12 10.13 -3.92 8.07
C LEU A 12 9.62 -2.45 8.05
N LYS A 13 10.28 -1.54 8.79
CA LYS A 13 9.99 -0.09 8.77
C LYS A 13 10.25 0.61 7.42
N SER A 14 11.33 0.28 6.73
CA SER A 14 11.66 0.82 5.40
C SER A 14 10.71 0.26 4.34
N GLY A 15 10.43 -1.06 4.38
CA GLY A 15 9.44 -1.70 3.49
C GLY A 15 8.01 -1.18 3.69
N LEU A 16 7.63 -0.84 4.93
CA LEU A 16 6.34 -0.20 5.23
C LEU A 16 6.21 1.18 4.59
N GLY A 17 7.24 2.02 4.68
CA GLY A 17 7.22 3.36 4.07
C GLY A 17 7.05 3.30 2.55
N GLN A 18 7.76 2.38 1.89
CA GLN A 18 7.63 2.17 0.45
C GLN A 18 6.24 1.64 0.08
N CYS A 19 5.73 0.62 0.78
CA CYS A 19 4.38 0.10 0.51
C CYS A 19 3.30 1.16 0.71
N ILE A 20 3.37 1.96 1.78
CA ILE A 20 2.41 3.04 2.04
C ILE A 20 2.47 4.09 0.93
N ALA A 21 3.67 4.46 0.46
CA ALA A 21 3.83 5.40 -0.65
C ALA A 21 3.16 4.86 -1.93
N GLU A 22 3.33 3.57 -2.24
CA GLU A 22 2.67 2.92 -3.36
C GLU A 22 1.14 2.87 -3.19
N MET A 23 0.64 2.62 -1.98
CA MET A 23 -0.80 2.65 -1.67
C MET A 23 -1.41 4.05 -1.89
N ILE A 24 -0.73 5.10 -1.43
CA ILE A 24 -1.16 6.50 -1.64
C ILE A 24 -1.15 6.84 -3.14
N ALA A 25 -0.08 6.48 -3.85
CA ALA A 25 0.01 6.70 -5.28
C ALA A 25 -1.11 5.97 -6.05
N ALA A 26 -1.42 4.73 -5.67
CA ALA A 26 -2.53 3.98 -6.26
C ALA A 26 -3.89 4.63 -5.98
N GLN A 27 -4.11 5.14 -4.76
CA GLN A 27 -5.34 5.84 -4.39
C GLN A 27 -5.52 7.11 -5.23
N GLU A 28 -4.45 7.90 -5.39
CA GLU A 28 -4.45 9.13 -6.18
C GLU A 28 -4.60 8.85 -7.68
N PHE A 29 -3.92 7.83 -8.20
CA PHE A 29 -4.06 7.40 -9.60
C PHE A 29 -5.49 6.96 -9.90
N ASN A 30 -6.09 6.14 -9.04
CA ASN A 30 -7.46 5.66 -9.21
C ASN A 30 -8.49 6.80 -9.11
N ARG A 31 -8.27 7.76 -8.21
CA ARG A 31 -9.07 8.97 -8.10
C ARG A 31 -9.06 9.78 -9.40
N GLN A 32 -7.89 9.96 -10.00
CA GLN A 32 -7.72 10.74 -11.21
C GLN A 32 -8.17 10.02 -12.49
N LYS A 33 -7.96 8.69 -12.59
CA LYS A 33 -8.21 7.93 -13.82
C LYS A 33 -9.60 7.30 -13.90
N GLN A 34 -10.17 6.84 -12.79
CA GLN A 34 -11.42 6.06 -12.82
C GLN A 34 -12.63 6.84 -12.32
N ASN A 35 -12.49 8.10 -11.87
CA ASN A 35 -13.54 8.83 -11.16
C ASN A 35 -14.11 8.05 -9.95
N GLN A 36 -13.41 6.99 -9.52
CA GLN A 36 -13.78 6.16 -8.39
C GLN A 36 -13.00 6.67 -7.19
N GLN A 37 -13.74 7.18 -6.20
CA GLN A 37 -13.18 7.40 -4.87
C GLN A 37 -12.98 6.04 -4.21
N ILE A 38 -11.84 5.41 -4.49
CA ILE A 38 -11.39 4.26 -3.71
C ILE A 38 -10.93 4.81 -2.36
N LYS A 39 -11.87 4.83 -1.42
CA LYS A 39 -11.64 5.35 -0.06
C LYS A 39 -10.68 4.45 0.71
N ILE A 40 -10.73 3.14 0.46
CA ILE A 40 -9.97 2.14 1.20
C ILE A 40 -9.10 1.33 0.25
N VAL A 41 -7.80 1.27 0.53
CA VAL A 41 -6.85 0.39 -0.18
C VAL A 41 -6.23 -0.54 0.86
N TYR A 42 -6.18 -1.84 0.53
CA TYR A 42 -5.57 -2.85 1.38
C TYR A 42 -4.20 -3.23 0.84
N SER A 43 -3.26 -3.53 1.72
CA SER A 43 -1.94 -4.04 1.35
C SER A 43 -1.41 -4.99 2.39
N VAL A 44 -0.44 -5.79 1.99
CA VAL A 44 0.23 -6.76 2.84
C VAL A 44 1.72 -6.57 2.67
N VAL A 45 2.42 -6.41 3.78
CA VAL A 45 3.88 -6.37 3.82
C VAL A 45 4.36 -7.66 4.47
N THR A 46 5.26 -8.35 3.80
CA THR A 46 5.87 -9.58 4.32
C THR A 46 7.39 -9.52 4.21
N ILE A 47 8.06 -9.93 5.29
CA ILE A 47 9.53 -10.12 5.34
C ILE A 47 9.89 -11.60 5.50
N GLY A 48 9.05 -12.49 4.96
CA GLY A 48 9.28 -13.94 4.94
C GLY A 48 8.85 -14.67 6.22
N THR A 49 9.00 -14.05 7.38
CA THR A 49 8.58 -14.62 8.69
C THR A 49 7.44 -13.86 9.36
N ILE A 50 7.21 -12.61 8.99
CA ILE A 50 6.18 -11.74 9.55
C ILE A 50 5.27 -11.25 8.43
N TRP A 51 3.96 -11.31 8.68
CA TRP A 51 2.92 -10.80 7.80
C TRP A 51 2.24 -9.64 8.49
N GLN A 52 2.25 -8.47 7.86
CA GLN A 52 1.58 -7.29 8.36
C GLN A 52 0.56 -6.83 7.33
N PHE A 53 -0.70 -6.84 7.73
CA PHE A 53 -1.81 -6.36 6.92
C PHE A 53 -2.03 -4.87 7.23
N LEU A 54 -2.18 -4.08 6.19
CA LEU A 54 -2.36 -2.63 6.28
C LEU A 54 -3.61 -2.22 5.51
N GLN A 55 -4.33 -1.30 6.11
CA GLN A 55 -5.44 -0.61 5.49
C GLN A 55 -5.08 0.87 5.42
N ILE A 56 -5.30 1.50 4.27
CA ILE A 56 -5.27 2.96 4.16
C ILE A 56 -6.64 3.49 3.78
N GLU A 57 -7.16 4.41 4.58
CA GLU A 57 -8.41 5.13 4.31
C GLU A 57 -8.12 6.63 4.21
N ASN A 58 -8.40 7.26 3.06
CA ASN A 58 -8.27 8.71 2.85
C ASN A 58 -6.91 9.36 3.19
N GLN A 59 -5.83 8.58 3.45
CA GLN A 59 -4.48 8.96 3.94
C GLN A 59 -4.16 8.50 5.39
N VAL A 60 -5.08 7.86 6.08
CA VAL A 60 -4.84 7.26 7.41
C VAL A 60 -4.54 5.77 7.25
N VAL A 61 -3.39 5.33 7.75
CA VAL A 61 -3.01 3.91 7.78
C VAL A 61 -3.41 3.31 9.13
N SER A 62 -4.06 2.14 9.11
CA SER A 62 -4.46 1.35 10.29
C SER A 62 -4.00 -0.10 10.17
#